data_AF-A0A482X9C5-F1
#
_entry.id   AF-A0A482X9C5-F1
#
_cell.length_a   1.000
_cell.length_b   1.000
_cell.length_c   1.000
_cell.angle_alpha   90.00
_cell.angle_beta   90.00
_cell.angle_gamma   90.00
#
_symmetry.space_group_name_H-M   'P 1'
#
loop_
_entity.id
_entity.type
_entity.pdbx_description
1 polymer ?
#
loop_
_entity_poly.entity_id
_entity_poly.type
_entity_poly.pdbx_seq_one_letter_code
_entity_poly.pdbx_strand_id
1 'polypeptide(L)'
;MYKRCWQSDYNESDAETLGENSLFHVCIRECLKKNIQHHIEIIRFWEISKESWESVLRGLKKTRIKCLIFSGLVFSPEQPWRTFNLIVISISTSIMMFFAIIGTVSIYYARNDLLTLVEITHAYVFIVSVWVLTSFHFTTKIPRMYQILQIIDTGSFTYRTVYGSEDDEKIKTNMRKYAILFQNTFHAAIAITVFSFLIFSPLLNNMIGDGRRVKVKEINYKLPVPFWFPFNADTRTWFAVAFLLESGEIIVVAFYIGVMLTFIVCIALEVGAQFKILHNSILNIQPRAVEMYKSCWQSDDNESDAETLGEDPLFHVCIRECLKENIQHHIEIIRFFKLLQNVITALLGASTAAATTSLGCLSLVLTKSKQIPKALYECPWFKLLREQEKKTLIIYQINTGKNLVLKGGGLFAIDLQFFVQIVRTTYSIFNIFSTRED
;
A
#
# COMPACT_ATOMS: atom_id res chain seq x y z
N MET A 1 -20.87 23.56 11.54
CA MET A 1 -20.77 24.11 10.17
C MET A 1 -21.93 25.04 9.81
N TYR A 2 -23.17 24.79 10.30
CA TYR A 2 -24.32 25.69 10.08
C TYR A 2 -24.21 27.09 10.73
N LYS A 3 -23.52 27.22 11.87
CA LYS A 3 -23.45 28.49 12.62
C LYS A 3 -22.48 29.54 12.06
N ARG A 4 -21.63 29.21 11.07
CA ARG A 4 -20.60 30.13 10.53
C ARG A 4 -21.01 30.89 9.27
N CYS A 5 -22.11 30.53 8.60
CA CYS A 5 -22.60 31.30 7.45
C CYS A 5 -23.49 32.49 7.85
N TRP A 6 -23.79 32.67 9.13
CA TRP A 6 -24.78 33.65 9.61
C TRP A 6 -24.17 34.97 10.10
N GLN A 7 -22.86 35.19 9.91
CA GLN A 7 -22.13 36.27 10.58
C GLN A 7 -21.34 37.21 9.65
N SER A 8 -21.58 37.18 8.34
CA SER A 8 -21.01 38.19 7.42
C SER A 8 -22.15 38.92 6.72
N ASP A 9 -22.33 40.19 7.11
CA ASP A 9 -22.90 41.27 6.29
C ASP A 9 -24.35 41.14 5.82
N TYR A 10 -25.31 40.95 6.73
CA TYR A 10 -26.71 41.26 6.44
C TYR A 10 -27.29 42.22 7.48
N ASN A 11 -27.65 43.41 7.01
CA ASN A 11 -28.39 44.41 7.77
C ASN A 11 -29.77 43.84 8.15
N GLU A 12 -30.15 44.03 9.40
CA GLU A 12 -31.38 43.52 10.03
C GLU A 12 -32.68 44.08 9.40
N SER A 13 -32.58 45.06 8.50
CA SER A 13 -33.74 45.73 7.86
C SER A 13 -34.31 45.03 6.62
N ASP A 14 -33.59 44.07 6.02
CA ASP A 14 -34.01 43.44 4.75
C ASP A 14 -34.64 42.04 4.92
N ALA A 15 -34.71 41.56 6.17
CA ALA A 15 -35.17 40.20 6.49
C ALA A 15 -36.70 40.02 6.49
N GLU A 16 -37.49 41.09 6.63
CA GLU A 16 -38.96 40.99 6.72
C GLU A 16 -39.67 40.84 5.37
N THR A 17 -39.00 41.12 4.24
CA THR A 17 -39.62 41.07 2.90
C THR A 17 -39.26 39.85 2.06
N LEU A 18 -38.37 38.99 2.53
CA LEU A 18 -37.93 37.79 1.82
C LEU A 18 -38.42 36.56 2.57
N GLY A 19 -39.62 36.08 2.20
CA GLY A 19 -40.23 34.89 2.79
C GLY A 19 -39.27 33.70 2.83
N GLU A 20 -39.32 32.91 3.92
CA GLU A 20 -38.37 31.85 4.29
C GLU A 20 -37.95 30.90 3.14
N ASN A 21 -38.81 30.71 2.14
CA ASN A 21 -38.51 29.93 0.94
C ASN A 21 -37.40 30.52 0.05
N SER A 22 -37.23 31.85 -0.01
CA SER A 22 -36.22 32.48 -0.88
C SER A 22 -34.81 32.31 -0.32
N LEU A 23 -34.63 32.45 0.99
CA LEU A 23 -33.36 32.28 1.68
C LEU A 23 -32.86 30.83 1.62
N PHE A 24 -33.78 29.87 1.73
CA PHE A 24 -33.47 28.46 1.57
C PHE A 24 -32.96 28.14 0.16
N HIS A 25 -33.58 28.69 -0.88
CA HIS A 25 -33.12 28.52 -2.26
C HIS A 25 -31.75 29.15 -2.52
N VAL A 26 -31.44 30.31 -1.93
CA VAL A 26 -30.12 30.96 -2.06
C VAL A 26 -29.04 30.11 -1.38
N CYS A 27 -29.31 29.58 -0.18
CA CYS A 27 -28.37 28.71 0.54
C CYS A 27 -28.11 27.40 -0.21
N ILE A 28 -29.14 26.78 -0.78
CA ILE A 28 -28.98 25.58 -1.62
C ILE A 28 -28.14 25.89 -2.85
N ARG A 29 -28.38 27.02 -3.51
CA ARG A 29 -27.65 27.42 -4.73
C ARG A 29 -26.17 27.63 -4.46
N GLU A 30 -25.82 28.31 -3.38
CA GLU A 30 -24.42 28.52 -2.98
C GLU A 30 -23.74 27.23 -2.52
N CYS A 31 -24.46 26.34 -1.83
CA CYS A 31 -23.94 25.03 -1.45
C CYS A 31 -23.70 24.14 -2.69
N LEU A 32 -24.62 24.13 -3.66
CA LEU A 32 -24.46 23.44 -4.94
C LEU A 32 -23.31 24.04 -5.74
N LYS A 33 -23.16 25.36 -5.77
CA LYS A 33 -22.08 26.04 -6.49
C LYS A 33 -20.72 25.70 -5.91
N LYS A 34 -20.57 25.70 -4.57
CA LYS A 34 -19.34 25.22 -3.91
C LYS A 34 -19.07 23.74 -4.17
N ASN A 35 -20.09 22.89 -4.16
CA ASN A 35 -19.91 21.45 -4.42
C ASN A 35 -19.54 21.18 -5.88
N ILE A 36 -20.16 21.89 -6.83
CA ILE A 36 -19.80 21.85 -8.27
C ILE A 36 -18.38 22.37 -8.49
N GLN A 37 -18.00 23.49 -7.84
CA GLN A 37 -16.64 24.02 -7.93
C GLN A 37 -15.61 23.01 -7.40
N HIS A 38 -15.91 22.35 -6.28
CA HIS A 38 -15.07 21.29 -5.71
C HIS A 38 -14.95 20.08 -6.65
N HIS A 39 -16.06 19.65 -7.27
CA HIS A 39 -16.02 18.58 -8.28
C HIS A 39 -15.26 18.98 -9.55
N ILE A 40 -15.39 20.23 -10.01
CA ILE A 40 -14.62 20.76 -11.16
C ILE A 40 -13.13 20.82 -10.82
N GLU A 41 -12.77 21.19 -9.59
CA GLU A 41 -11.38 21.16 -9.12
C GLU A 41 -10.84 19.73 -9.01
N ILE A 42 -11.65 18.77 -8.55
CA ILE A 42 -11.30 17.34 -8.57
C ILE A 42 -11.09 16.85 -10.01
N ILE A 43 -11.88 17.29 -10.98
CA ILE A 43 -11.71 16.90 -12.39
C ILE A 43 -10.45 17.57 -12.99
N ARG A 44 -10.21 18.85 -12.68
CA ARG A 44 -8.97 19.56 -13.06
C ARG A 44 -7.72 18.97 -12.39
N PHE A 45 -7.86 18.28 -11.27
CA PHE A 45 -6.76 17.57 -10.59
C PHE A 45 -6.09 16.50 -11.48
N TRP A 46 -6.81 16.02 -12.51
CA TRP A 46 -6.33 15.03 -13.48
C TRP A 46 -5.75 15.66 -14.75
N GLU A 47 -5.89 16.99 -14.91
CA GLU A 47 -5.35 17.71 -16.07
C GLU A 47 -3.89 18.10 -15.81
N ILE A 48 -2.99 17.30 -16.34
CA ILE A 48 -1.57 17.61 -16.43
C ILE A 48 -1.27 18.29 -17.78
N SER A 49 -0.42 19.32 -17.78
CA SER A 49 0.00 19.94 -19.04
C SER A 49 0.80 18.93 -19.90
N LYS A 50 0.78 19.11 -21.22
CA LYS A 50 1.48 18.20 -22.14
C LYS A 50 2.97 18.09 -21.85
N GLU A 51 3.62 19.24 -21.60
CA GLU A 51 5.04 19.30 -21.24
C GLU A 51 5.34 18.58 -19.91
N SER A 52 4.48 18.76 -18.91
CA SER A 52 4.57 18.05 -17.65
C SER A 52 4.39 16.53 -17.82
N TRP A 53 3.51 16.10 -18.73
CA TRP A 53 3.28 14.69 -19.04
C TRP A 53 4.47 14.03 -19.72
N GLU A 54 5.16 14.73 -20.64
CA GLU A 54 6.37 14.19 -21.27
C GLU A 54 7.47 13.92 -20.25
N SER A 55 7.61 14.80 -19.24
CA SER A 55 8.53 14.58 -18.12
C SER A 55 8.13 13.35 -17.29
N VAL A 56 6.84 13.22 -16.96
CA VAL A 56 6.31 12.02 -16.28
C VAL A 56 6.61 10.75 -17.07
N LEU A 57 6.43 10.76 -18.39
CA LEU A 57 6.66 9.61 -19.26
C LEU A 57 8.15 9.22 -19.30
N ARG A 58 9.06 10.21 -19.35
CA ARG A 58 10.51 9.94 -19.27
C ARG A 58 10.91 9.39 -17.90
N GLY A 59 10.38 9.95 -16.81
CA GLY A 59 10.55 9.43 -15.46
C GLY A 59 10.09 7.97 -15.35
N LEU A 60 8.92 7.66 -15.91
CA LEU A 60 8.40 6.29 -15.97
C LEU A 60 9.29 5.35 -16.78
N LYS A 61 9.81 5.80 -17.93
CA LYS A 61 10.77 5.01 -18.72
C LYS A 61 12.04 4.72 -17.93
N LYS A 62 12.50 5.66 -17.08
CA LYS A 62 13.66 5.44 -16.20
C LYS A 62 13.40 4.36 -15.16
N THR A 63 12.20 4.32 -14.54
CA THR A 63 11.82 3.28 -13.58
C THR A 63 11.67 1.89 -14.20
N ARG A 64 11.44 1.80 -15.53
CA ARG A 64 11.21 0.55 -16.30
C ARG A 64 9.96 -0.24 -15.90
N ILE A 65 9.06 0.35 -15.12
CA ILE A 65 7.79 -0.28 -14.73
C ILE A 65 6.74 0.02 -15.81
N LYS A 66 6.80 -0.75 -16.91
CA LYS A 66 5.90 -0.58 -18.07
C LYS A 66 4.43 -0.78 -17.71
N CYS A 67 4.14 -1.62 -16.72
CA CYS A 67 2.80 -1.97 -16.30
C CYS A 67 2.08 -0.85 -15.52
N LEU A 68 2.75 0.24 -15.16
CA LEU A 68 2.16 1.31 -14.36
C LEU A 68 1.05 2.07 -15.11
N ILE A 69 1.25 2.36 -16.41
CA ILE A 69 0.20 2.97 -17.25
C ILE A 69 -0.92 1.96 -17.46
N PHE A 70 -0.57 0.70 -17.79
CA PHE A 70 -1.56 -0.36 -18.07
C PHE A 70 -2.48 -0.63 -16.87
N SER A 71 -1.95 -0.54 -15.64
CA SER A 71 -2.72 -0.69 -14.41
C SER A 71 -3.67 0.46 -14.09
N GLY A 72 -3.62 1.57 -14.84
CA GLY A 72 -4.38 2.77 -14.55
C GLY A 72 -3.88 3.57 -13.34
N LEU A 73 -2.89 3.08 -12.58
CA LEU A 73 -2.30 3.77 -11.41
C LEU A 73 -1.71 5.16 -11.77
N VAL A 74 -1.24 5.31 -13.00
CA VAL A 74 -0.84 6.60 -13.60
C VAL A 74 -1.78 6.87 -14.77
N PHE A 75 -2.47 8.02 -14.71
CA PHE A 75 -3.43 8.38 -15.73
C PHE A 75 -2.74 9.08 -16.90
N SER A 76 -2.93 8.57 -18.13
CA SER A 76 -2.45 9.23 -19.34
C SER A 76 -3.49 10.23 -19.82
N PRO A 77 -3.14 11.52 -20.01
CA PRO A 77 -4.05 12.52 -20.56
C PRO A 77 -4.30 12.32 -22.08
N GLU A 78 -3.37 11.66 -22.77
CA GLU A 78 -3.42 11.48 -24.23
C GLU A 78 -4.26 10.26 -24.65
N GLN A 79 -5.01 10.40 -25.74
CA GLN A 79 -5.72 9.31 -26.41
C GLN A 79 -4.70 8.42 -27.17
N PRO A 80 -4.89 7.09 -27.24
CA PRO A 80 -6.03 6.29 -26.78
C PRO A 80 -5.96 5.86 -25.30
N TRP A 81 -4.81 6.07 -24.65
CA TRP A 81 -4.54 5.60 -23.29
C TRP A 81 -5.47 6.17 -22.24
N ARG A 82 -5.93 7.42 -22.42
CA ARG A 82 -6.94 8.03 -21.54
C ARG A 82 -8.23 7.20 -21.48
N THR A 83 -8.78 6.84 -22.63
CA THR A 83 -10.02 6.06 -22.73
C THR A 83 -9.81 4.65 -22.18
N PHE A 84 -8.67 4.04 -22.51
CA PHE A 84 -8.30 2.73 -21.97
C PHE A 84 -8.23 2.73 -20.43
N ASN A 85 -7.53 3.70 -19.82
CA ASN A 85 -7.39 3.78 -18.37
C ASN A 85 -8.74 4.03 -17.68
N LEU A 86 -9.61 4.88 -18.23
CA LEU A 86 -10.95 5.10 -17.69
C LEU A 86 -11.79 3.82 -17.72
N ILE A 87 -11.73 3.07 -18.82
CA ILE A 87 -12.43 1.78 -18.94
C ILE A 87 -11.88 0.78 -17.93
N VAL A 88 -10.55 0.64 -17.82
CA VAL A 88 -9.90 -0.29 -16.87
C VAL A 88 -10.27 0.05 -15.43
N ILE A 89 -10.21 1.32 -15.04
CA ILE A 89 -10.56 1.78 -13.67
C ILE A 89 -12.05 1.55 -13.39
N SER A 90 -12.92 1.86 -14.36
CA SER A 90 -14.37 1.65 -14.20
C SER A 90 -14.71 0.17 -14.05
N ILE A 91 -14.12 -0.69 -14.88
CA ILE A 91 -14.33 -2.14 -14.83
C ILE A 91 -13.76 -2.70 -13.53
N SER A 92 -12.53 -2.36 -13.16
CA SER A 92 -11.89 -2.87 -11.92
C SER A 92 -12.68 -2.44 -10.69
N THR A 93 -13.13 -1.19 -10.62
CA THR A 93 -13.94 -0.69 -9.51
C THR A 93 -15.29 -1.42 -9.43
N SER A 94 -15.91 -1.73 -10.57
CA SER A 94 -17.17 -2.45 -10.61
C SER A 94 -17.01 -3.91 -10.15
N ILE A 95 -15.96 -4.60 -10.60
CA ILE A 95 -15.63 -5.97 -10.17
C ILE A 95 -15.35 -6.00 -8.66
N MET A 96 -14.53 -5.08 -8.15
CA MET A 96 -14.20 -4.99 -6.74
C MET A 96 -15.45 -4.73 -5.87
N MET A 97 -16.35 -3.87 -6.33
CA MET A 97 -17.63 -3.61 -5.64
C MET A 97 -18.53 -4.84 -5.61
N PHE A 98 -18.59 -5.59 -6.71
CA PHE A 98 -19.33 -6.85 -6.77
C PHE A 98 -18.78 -7.88 -5.76
N PHE A 99 -17.46 -8.06 -5.69
CA PHE A 99 -16.83 -8.94 -4.70
C PHE A 99 -16.94 -8.43 -3.27
N ALA A 100 -17.01 -7.11 -3.06
CA ALA A 100 -17.29 -6.52 -1.74
C ALA A 100 -18.69 -6.94 -1.23
N ILE A 101 -19.69 -6.91 -2.11
CA ILE A 101 -21.06 -7.34 -1.79
C ILE A 101 -21.09 -8.85 -1.53
N ILE A 102 -20.50 -9.64 -2.43
CA ILE A 102 -20.42 -11.10 -2.29
C ILE A 102 -19.77 -11.50 -0.96
N GLY A 103 -18.63 -10.90 -0.63
CA GLY A 103 -17.92 -11.23 0.60
C GLY A 103 -18.73 -10.88 1.85
N THR A 104 -19.42 -9.74 1.87
CA THR A 104 -20.31 -9.35 2.97
C THR A 104 -21.44 -10.37 3.17
N VAL A 105 -22.10 -10.77 2.09
CA VAL A 105 -23.19 -11.77 2.14
C VAL A 105 -22.65 -13.15 2.55
N SER A 106 -21.46 -13.51 2.08
CA SER A 106 -20.80 -14.77 2.42
C SER A 106 -20.46 -14.85 3.91
N ILE A 107 -19.95 -13.76 4.50
CA ILE A 107 -19.70 -13.65 5.95
C ILE A 107 -21.01 -13.81 6.73
N TYR A 108 -22.10 -13.20 6.26
CA TYR A 108 -23.41 -13.32 6.90
C TYR A 108 -23.91 -14.77 6.95
N TYR A 109 -23.76 -15.53 5.86
CA TYR A 109 -24.13 -16.94 5.81
C TYR A 109 -23.19 -17.83 6.64
N ALA A 110 -21.90 -17.51 6.68
CA ALA A 110 -20.89 -18.28 7.41
C ALA A 110 -20.90 -18.07 8.94
N ARG A 111 -21.72 -17.14 9.47
CA ARG A 111 -21.70 -16.72 10.89
C ARG A 111 -21.79 -17.86 11.92
N ASN A 112 -22.40 -18.99 11.56
CA ASN A 112 -22.58 -20.13 12.44
C ASN A 112 -21.45 -21.17 12.35
N ASP A 113 -20.58 -21.09 11.34
CA ASP A 113 -19.40 -21.93 11.20
C ASP A 113 -18.14 -21.09 11.30
N LEU A 114 -17.50 -21.12 12.47
CA LEU A 114 -16.35 -20.30 12.81
C LEU A 114 -15.18 -20.47 11.81
N LEU A 115 -14.95 -21.68 11.31
CA LEU A 115 -13.83 -21.93 10.41
C LEU A 115 -14.06 -21.25 9.05
N THR A 116 -15.23 -21.47 8.47
CA THR A 116 -15.64 -20.84 7.20
C THR A 116 -15.74 -19.32 7.34
N LEU A 117 -16.26 -18.83 8.47
CA LEU A 117 -16.31 -17.41 8.78
C LEU A 117 -14.91 -16.77 8.74
N VAL A 118 -13.94 -17.39 9.40
CA VAL A 118 -12.55 -16.89 9.45
C VAL A 118 -11.90 -16.95 8.07
N GLU A 119 -12.10 -18.04 7.33
CA GLU A 119 -11.56 -18.22 5.97
C GLU A 119 -12.07 -17.12 5.02
N ILE A 120 -13.38 -16.88 4.98
CA ILE A 120 -14.01 -15.84 4.15
C ILE A 120 -13.59 -14.45 4.63
N THR A 121 -13.62 -14.20 5.95
CA THR A 121 -13.24 -12.89 6.51
C THR A 121 -11.81 -12.52 6.15
N HIS A 122 -10.90 -13.49 6.20
CA HIS A 122 -9.51 -13.29 5.81
C HIS A 122 -9.36 -12.85 4.34
N ALA A 123 -9.97 -13.61 3.42
CA ALA A 123 -9.93 -13.29 2.00
C ALA A 123 -10.62 -11.94 1.71
N TYR A 124 -11.76 -11.70 2.35
CA TYR A 124 -12.56 -10.48 2.20
C TYR A 124 -11.82 -9.22 2.63
N VAL A 125 -11.20 -9.23 3.81
CA VAL A 125 -10.45 -8.09 4.33
C VAL A 125 -9.30 -7.71 3.41
N PHE A 126 -8.62 -8.70 2.81
CA PHE A 126 -7.55 -8.45 1.86
C PHE A 126 -8.06 -7.73 0.60
N ILE A 127 -9.12 -8.23 -0.02
CA ILE A 127 -9.74 -7.64 -1.22
C ILE A 127 -10.21 -6.21 -0.93
N VAL A 128 -10.96 -6.01 0.17
CA VAL A 128 -11.46 -4.68 0.57
C VAL A 128 -10.31 -3.71 0.86
N SER A 129 -9.23 -4.16 1.48
CA SER A 129 -8.07 -3.30 1.77
C SER A 129 -7.42 -2.77 0.48
N VAL A 130 -7.31 -3.60 -0.55
CA VAL A 130 -6.76 -3.21 -1.86
C VAL A 130 -7.73 -2.29 -2.59
N TRP A 131 -9.04 -2.55 -2.51
CA TRP A 131 -10.07 -1.68 -3.09
C TRP A 131 -10.08 -0.28 -2.47
N VAL A 132 -10.04 -0.19 -1.14
CA VAL A 132 -9.96 1.10 -0.43
C VAL A 132 -8.69 1.83 -0.80
N LEU A 133 -7.55 1.13 -0.86
CA LEU A 133 -6.27 1.73 -1.22
C LEU A 133 -6.25 2.27 -2.65
N THR A 134 -6.73 1.49 -3.62
CA THR A 134 -6.79 1.90 -5.03
C THR A 134 -7.76 3.08 -5.22
N SER A 135 -8.92 3.05 -4.57
CA SER A 135 -9.89 4.16 -4.60
C SER A 135 -9.31 5.44 -3.98
N PHE A 136 -8.62 5.30 -2.84
CA PHE A 136 -7.95 6.42 -2.18
C PHE A 136 -6.79 6.99 -3.02
N HIS A 137 -6.04 6.11 -3.69
CA HIS A 137 -4.99 6.49 -4.62
C HIS A 137 -5.52 7.34 -5.77
N PHE A 138 -6.57 6.86 -6.46
CA PHE A 138 -7.16 7.57 -7.59
C PHE A 138 -7.75 8.93 -7.21
N THR A 139 -8.33 9.04 -6.01
CA THR A 139 -8.96 10.28 -5.55
C THR A 139 -7.96 11.30 -5.03
N THR A 140 -6.85 10.89 -4.40
CA THR A 140 -6.00 11.83 -3.65
C THR A 140 -4.51 11.82 -4.01
N LYS A 141 -3.97 10.74 -4.59
CA LYS A 141 -2.51 10.55 -4.68
C LYS A 141 -1.93 10.65 -6.09
N ILE A 142 -2.76 10.63 -7.14
CA ILE A 142 -2.29 10.70 -8.54
C ILE A 142 -1.30 11.87 -8.77
N PRO A 143 -1.58 13.13 -8.38
CA PRO A 143 -0.65 14.22 -8.69
C PRO A 143 0.67 14.13 -7.92
N ARG A 144 0.68 13.50 -6.75
CA ARG A 144 1.91 13.25 -6.01
C ARG A 144 2.77 12.21 -6.72
N MET A 145 2.15 11.19 -7.33
CA MET A 145 2.88 10.27 -8.21
C MET A 145 3.47 10.96 -9.44
N TYR A 146 2.76 11.92 -10.05
CA TYR A 146 3.33 12.71 -11.15
C TYR A 146 4.54 13.52 -10.69
N GLN A 147 4.46 14.20 -9.55
CA GLN A 147 5.59 14.96 -8.98
C GLN A 147 6.80 14.05 -8.73
N ILE A 148 6.59 12.85 -8.17
CA ILE A 148 7.65 11.85 -7.98
C ILE A 148 8.29 11.46 -9.31
N LEU A 149 7.49 11.16 -10.34
CA LEU A 149 7.99 10.77 -11.66
C LEU A 149 8.75 11.91 -12.35
N GLN A 150 8.33 13.16 -12.16
CA GLN A 150 9.04 14.34 -12.66
C GLN A 150 10.41 14.51 -11.97
N ILE A 151 10.49 14.32 -10.66
CA ILE A 151 11.77 14.36 -9.92
C ILE A 151 12.75 13.29 -10.44
N ILE A 152 12.24 12.10 -10.77
CA ILE A 152 13.07 11.02 -11.37
C ILE A 152 13.54 11.40 -12.79
N ASP A 153 12.72 12.12 -13.55
CA ASP A 153 13.09 12.60 -14.89
C ASP A 153 14.18 13.67 -14.84
N THR A 154 13.98 14.74 -14.06
CA THR A 154 14.95 15.83 -13.97
C THR A 154 16.24 15.42 -13.25
N GLY A 155 16.17 14.37 -12.42
CA GLY A 155 17.19 14.09 -11.41
C GLY A 155 16.91 14.93 -10.17
N SER A 156 17.19 14.37 -8.99
CA SER A 156 16.84 15.04 -7.74
C SER A 156 17.74 16.24 -7.43
N PHE A 157 19.01 16.16 -7.82
CA PHE A 157 20.01 17.21 -7.65
C PHE A 157 21.16 17.02 -8.63
N THR A 158 21.76 18.11 -9.10
CA THR A 158 22.96 18.07 -9.96
C THR A 158 23.96 19.06 -9.41
N TYR A 159 25.14 18.54 -9.03
CA TYR A 159 26.27 19.36 -8.59
C TYR A 159 26.89 20.09 -9.78
N ARG A 160 27.43 21.29 -9.56
CA ARG A 160 28.13 22.04 -10.63
C ARG A 160 29.47 21.43 -10.99
N THR A 161 30.12 20.80 -10.01
CA THR A 161 31.40 20.10 -10.14
C THR A 161 31.24 18.77 -10.87
N VAL A 162 32.17 18.42 -11.76
CA VAL A 162 32.18 17.11 -12.43
C VAL A 162 32.91 16.08 -11.56
N TYR A 163 33.67 16.53 -10.56
CA TYR A 163 34.35 15.65 -9.61
C TYR A 163 33.38 14.67 -8.93
N GLY A 164 33.66 13.37 -9.09
CA GLY A 164 32.86 12.28 -8.53
C GLY A 164 31.67 11.84 -9.40
N SER A 165 31.44 12.45 -10.57
CA SER A 165 30.29 12.10 -11.43
C SER A 165 30.30 10.64 -11.90
N GLU A 166 31.48 10.06 -12.12
CA GLU A 166 31.60 8.65 -12.51
C GLU A 166 31.16 7.70 -11.38
N ASP A 167 31.49 8.05 -10.13
CA ASP A 167 31.11 7.26 -8.96
C ASP A 167 29.61 7.42 -8.65
N ASP A 168 29.06 8.61 -8.86
CA ASP A 168 27.62 8.86 -8.78
C ASP A 168 26.85 8.02 -9.81
N GLU A 169 27.33 7.93 -11.05
CA GLU A 169 26.74 7.09 -12.09
C GLU A 169 26.89 5.59 -11.78
N LYS A 170 28.01 5.15 -11.17
CA LYS A 170 28.15 3.78 -10.65
C LYS A 170 27.13 3.48 -9.56
N ILE A 171 26.89 4.40 -8.62
CA ILE A 171 25.88 4.26 -7.56
C ILE A 171 24.49 4.10 -8.17
N LYS A 172 24.08 5.02 -9.07
CA LYS A 172 22.79 4.96 -9.76
C LYS A 172 22.61 3.66 -10.54
N THR A 173 23.64 3.24 -11.27
CA THR A 173 23.61 2.00 -12.06
C THR A 173 23.45 0.76 -11.16
N ASN A 174 24.14 0.71 -10.02
CA ASN A 174 24.00 -0.38 -9.07
C ASN A 174 22.61 -0.41 -8.42
N MET A 175 22.08 0.74 -7.99
CA MET A 175 20.71 0.82 -7.47
C MET A 175 19.67 0.40 -8.50
N ARG A 176 19.87 0.76 -9.76
CA ARG A 176 19.02 0.32 -10.87
C ARG A 176 19.07 -1.19 -11.08
N LYS A 177 20.24 -1.83 -10.95
CA LYS A 177 20.36 -3.29 -11.02
C LYS A 177 19.57 -3.96 -9.88
N TYR A 178 19.67 -3.44 -8.65
CA TYR A 178 18.89 -3.94 -7.52
C TYR A 178 17.38 -3.78 -7.73
N ALA A 179 16.94 -2.63 -8.26
CA ALA A 179 15.53 -2.40 -8.58
C ALA A 179 15.00 -3.41 -9.61
N ILE A 180 15.75 -3.68 -10.68
CA ILE A 180 15.38 -4.67 -11.71
C ILE A 180 15.37 -6.08 -11.13
N LEU A 181 16.37 -6.44 -10.33
CA LEU A 181 16.43 -7.74 -9.67
C LEU A 181 15.22 -7.95 -8.75
N PHE A 182 14.92 -6.96 -7.91
CA PHE A 182 13.75 -7.00 -7.04
C PHE A 182 12.46 -7.13 -7.85
N GLN A 183 12.28 -6.30 -8.88
CA GLN A 183 11.09 -6.31 -9.73
C GLN A 183 10.87 -7.70 -10.35
N ASN A 184 11.89 -8.29 -10.96
CA ASN A 184 11.76 -9.59 -11.63
C ASN A 184 11.49 -10.72 -10.63
N THR A 185 12.23 -10.75 -9.51
CA THR A 185 12.05 -11.76 -8.46
C THR A 185 10.67 -11.64 -7.82
N PHE A 186 10.19 -10.42 -7.55
CA PHE A 186 8.89 -10.19 -6.93
C PHE A 186 7.73 -10.55 -7.86
N HIS A 187 7.78 -10.18 -9.14
CA HIS A 187 6.76 -10.58 -10.11
C HIS A 187 6.74 -12.11 -10.30
N ALA A 188 7.90 -12.76 -10.34
CA ALA A 188 7.98 -14.22 -10.39
C ALA A 188 7.35 -14.86 -9.14
N ALA A 189 7.65 -14.34 -7.96
CA ALA A 189 7.06 -14.82 -6.70
C ALA A 189 5.54 -14.66 -6.65
N ILE A 190 5.01 -13.53 -7.12
CA ILE A 190 3.55 -13.31 -7.24
C ILE A 190 2.95 -14.29 -8.24
N ALA A 191 3.55 -14.46 -9.43
CA ALA A 191 3.05 -15.36 -10.45
C ALA A 191 2.99 -16.81 -9.94
N ILE A 192 4.05 -17.26 -9.26
CA ILE A 192 4.10 -18.57 -8.61
C ILE A 192 3.00 -18.67 -7.55
N THR A 193 2.83 -17.65 -6.70
CA THR A 193 1.82 -17.66 -5.64
C THR A 193 0.40 -17.75 -6.20
N VAL A 194 0.08 -16.97 -7.23
CA VAL A 194 -1.24 -17.02 -7.90
C VAL A 194 -1.45 -18.37 -8.58
N PHE A 195 -0.46 -18.87 -9.31
CA PHE A 195 -0.54 -20.18 -9.96
C PHE A 195 -0.73 -21.30 -8.94
N SER A 196 0.04 -21.27 -7.85
CA SER A 196 -0.10 -22.21 -6.74
C SER A 196 -1.48 -22.12 -6.13
N PHE A 197 -2.00 -20.92 -5.84
CA PHE A 197 -3.33 -20.75 -5.26
C PHE A 197 -4.44 -21.31 -6.15
N LEU A 198 -4.42 -20.99 -7.45
CA LEU A 198 -5.46 -21.40 -8.41
C LEU A 198 -5.46 -22.90 -8.71
N ILE A 199 -4.31 -23.58 -8.61
CA ILE A 199 -4.20 -25.03 -8.90
C ILE A 199 -4.25 -25.87 -7.63
N PHE A 200 -3.55 -25.47 -6.57
CA PHE A 200 -3.52 -26.26 -5.35
C PHE A 200 -4.83 -26.20 -4.58
N SER A 201 -5.58 -25.09 -4.64
CA SER A 201 -6.87 -25.02 -3.93
C SER A 201 -7.87 -26.09 -4.40
N PRO A 202 -8.18 -26.24 -5.71
CA PRO A 202 -9.06 -27.31 -6.17
C PRO A 202 -8.47 -28.72 -5.96
N LEU A 203 -7.15 -28.88 -6.03
CA LEU A 203 -6.48 -30.16 -5.76
C LEU A 203 -6.62 -30.56 -4.28
N LEU A 204 -6.39 -29.63 -3.35
CA LEU A 204 -6.53 -29.85 -1.91
C LEU A 204 -7.98 -30.19 -1.54
N ASN A 205 -8.96 -29.51 -2.13
CA ASN A 205 -10.37 -29.82 -1.92
C ASN A 205 -10.72 -31.26 -2.37
N ASN A 206 -10.15 -31.72 -3.49
CA ASN A 206 -10.34 -33.10 -3.95
C ASN A 206 -9.62 -34.13 -3.08
N MET A 207 -8.44 -33.80 -2.52
CA MET A 207 -7.63 -34.72 -1.71
C MET A 207 -8.07 -34.81 -0.24
N ILE A 208 -8.46 -33.70 0.39
CA ILE A 208 -8.73 -33.63 1.83
C ILE A 208 -10.12 -34.17 2.19
N GLY A 209 -11.01 -34.31 1.20
CA GLY A 209 -12.30 -34.96 1.37
C GLY A 209 -13.29 -34.13 2.18
N ASP A 210 -14.45 -33.90 1.58
CA ASP A 210 -15.58 -33.10 2.07
C ASP A 210 -16.21 -33.55 3.42
N GLY A 211 -15.74 -34.65 4.01
CA GLY A 211 -16.49 -35.42 5.01
C GLY A 211 -16.54 -34.86 6.44
N ARG A 212 -15.88 -33.73 6.75
CA ARG A 212 -15.78 -33.24 8.16
C ARG A 212 -16.36 -31.84 8.41
N ARG A 213 -16.79 -31.09 7.40
CA ARG A 213 -17.32 -29.73 7.59
C ARG A 213 -18.85 -29.75 7.53
N VAL A 214 -19.51 -29.08 8.49
CA VAL A 214 -20.94 -28.77 8.38
C VAL A 214 -21.07 -27.70 7.32
N LYS A 215 -21.48 -28.10 6.12
CA LYS A 215 -21.57 -27.19 4.98
C LYS A 215 -22.81 -26.32 5.10
N VAL A 216 -22.62 -25.01 4.98
CA VAL A 216 -23.71 -24.06 4.76
C VAL A 216 -24.21 -24.24 3.33
N LYS A 217 -25.53 -24.45 3.16
CA LYS A 217 -26.12 -24.82 1.87
C LYS A 217 -25.90 -23.74 0.79
N GLU A 218 -25.82 -22.50 1.21
CA GLU A 218 -25.70 -21.32 0.36
C GLU A 218 -24.25 -21.06 -0.10
N ILE A 219 -23.24 -21.65 0.55
CA ILE A 219 -21.82 -21.37 0.27
C ILE A 219 -21.20 -22.48 -0.57
N ASN A 220 -20.47 -22.10 -1.62
CA ASN A 220 -19.79 -23.06 -2.48
C ASN A 220 -18.35 -23.32 -2.02
N TYR A 221 -18.15 -24.44 -1.33
CA TYR A 221 -16.84 -24.86 -0.80
C TYR A 221 -15.87 -25.43 -1.84
N LYS A 222 -16.29 -25.60 -3.10
CA LYS A 222 -15.42 -26.11 -4.17
C LYS A 222 -14.57 -25.03 -4.83
N LEU A 223 -14.91 -23.77 -4.58
CA LEU A 223 -14.18 -22.61 -5.07
C LEU A 223 -12.89 -22.37 -4.27
N PRO A 224 -11.89 -21.68 -4.84
CA PRO A 224 -10.65 -21.36 -4.14
C PRO A 224 -10.86 -20.65 -2.81
N VAL A 225 -11.86 -19.78 -2.74
CA VAL A 225 -12.41 -19.14 -1.55
C VAL A 225 -13.91 -19.48 -1.49
N PRO A 226 -14.42 -19.93 -0.33
CA PRO A 226 -15.80 -20.37 -0.20
C PRO A 226 -16.76 -19.17 -0.16
N PHE A 227 -17.09 -18.61 -1.32
CA PHE A 227 -18.03 -17.51 -1.46
C PHE A 227 -19.46 -17.97 -1.79
N TRP A 228 -20.41 -17.13 -1.41
CA TRP A 228 -21.77 -17.13 -1.91
C TRP A 228 -21.86 -16.38 -3.24
N PHE A 229 -22.63 -16.89 -4.20
CA PHE A 229 -22.95 -16.20 -5.44
C PHE A 229 -24.47 -16.02 -5.59
N PRO A 230 -24.92 -14.94 -6.27
CA PRO A 230 -26.36 -14.69 -6.49
C PRO A 230 -27.00 -15.65 -7.50
N PHE A 231 -26.22 -16.59 -8.05
CA PHE A 231 -26.67 -17.63 -8.96
C PHE A 231 -26.24 -19.00 -8.44
N ASN A 232 -26.92 -20.05 -8.89
CA ASN A 232 -26.63 -21.41 -8.44
C ASN A 232 -25.31 -21.94 -9.06
N ALA A 233 -24.23 -21.87 -8.30
CA ALA A 233 -22.89 -22.34 -8.68
C ALA A 233 -22.69 -23.87 -8.52
N ASP A 234 -23.74 -24.66 -8.25
CA ASP A 234 -23.63 -26.13 -8.16
C ASP A 234 -23.59 -26.80 -9.55
N THR A 235 -24.11 -26.12 -10.57
CA THR A 235 -24.11 -26.63 -11.94
C THR A 235 -22.76 -26.39 -12.61
N ARG A 236 -22.26 -27.33 -13.42
CA ARG A 236 -20.92 -27.25 -14.07
C ARG A 236 -20.65 -25.92 -14.77
N THR A 237 -21.62 -25.38 -15.51
CA THR A 237 -21.47 -24.13 -16.25
C THR A 237 -21.35 -22.93 -15.32
N TRP A 238 -22.23 -22.83 -14.33
CA TRP A 238 -22.23 -21.73 -13.37
C TRP A 238 -21.06 -21.79 -12.39
N PHE A 239 -20.61 -23.00 -12.04
CA PHE A 239 -19.36 -23.21 -11.33
C PHE A 239 -18.17 -22.64 -12.11
N ALA A 240 -18.07 -22.93 -13.41
CA ALA A 240 -17.00 -22.39 -14.25
C ALA A 240 -17.03 -20.86 -14.31
N VAL A 241 -18.22 -20.26 -14.40
CA VAL A 241 -18.40 -18.80 -14.35
C VAL A 241 -17.92 -18.23 -13.02
N ALA A 242 -18.35 -18.79 -11.88
CA ALA A 242 -17.93 -18.35 -10.56
C ALA A 242 -16.41 -18.45 -10.38
N PHE A 243 -15.82 -19.58 -10.78
CA PHE A 243 -14.39 -19.82 -10.71
C PHE A 243 -13.59 -18.81 -11.57
N LEU A 244 -14.05 -18.51 -12.79
CA LEU A 244 -13.40 -17.53 -13.66
C LEU A 244 -13.48 -16.11 -13.11
N LEU A 245 -14.63 -15.72 -12.55
CA LEU A 245 -14.79 -14.40 -11.93
C LEU A 245 -13.85 -14.25 -10.73
N GLU A 246 -13.81 -15.25 -9.86
CA GLU A 246 -12.95 -15.24 -8.68
C GLU A 246 -11.46 -15.28 -9.04
N SER A 247 -11.08 -16.11 -10.01
CA SER A 247 -9.71 -16.17 -10.51
C SER A 247 -9.28 -14.84 -11.13
N GLY A 248 -10.18 -14.21 -11.90
CA GLY A 248 -9.97 -12.88 -12.47
C GLY A 248 -9.71 -11.84 -11.39
N GLU A 249 -10.49 -11.85 -10.32
CA GLU A 249 -10.31 -10.93 -9.19
C GLU A 249 -8.97 -11.12 -8.49
N ILE A 250 -8.59 -12.37 -8.20
CA ILE A 250 -7.28 -12.68 -7.59
C ILE A 250 -6.14 -12.17 -8.47
N ILE A 251 -6.23 -12.36 -9.79
CA ILE A 251 -5.23 -11.88 -10.75
C ILE A 251 -5.17 -10.35 -10.76
N VAL A 252 -6.32 -9.67 -10.76
CA VAL A 252 -6.38 -8.20 -10.72
C VAL A 252 -5.75 -7.66 -9.43
N VAL A 253 -6.12 -8.20 -8.28
CA VAL A 253 -5.54 -7.83 -6.98
C VAL A 253 -4.02 -8.05 -6.97
N ALA A 254 -3.57 -9.24 -7.40
CA ALA A 254 -2.15 -9.58 -7.46
C ALA A 254 -1.37 -8.64 -8.39
N PHE A 255 -1.98 -8.26 -9.52
CA PHE A 255 -1.39 -7.32 -10.47
C PHE A 255 -1.22 -5.93 -9.86
N TYR A 256 -2.25 -5.38 -9.18
CA TYR A 256 -2.15 -4.08 -8.51
C TYR A 256 -1.07 -4.07 -7.43
N ILE A 257 -1.00 -5.12 -6.59
CA ILE A 257 0.02 -5.24 -5.55
C ILE A 257 1.42 -5.34 -6.19
N GLY A 258 1.55 -6.14 -7.25
CA GLY A 258 2.79 -6.29 -8.01
C GLY A 258 3.32 -4.95 -8.51
N VAL A 259 2.46 -4.16 -9.15
CA VAL A 259 2.84 -2.86 -9.72
C VAL A 259 3.11 -1.81 -8.63
N MET A 260 2.25 -1.68 -7.61
CA MET A 260 2.42 -0.66 -6.56
C MET A 260 3.65 -0.92 -5.68
N LEU A 261 3.86 -2.15 -5.22
CA LEU A 261 4.98 -2.43 -4.32
C LEU A 261 6.32 -2.30 -5.03
N THR A 262 6.42 -2.77 -6.29
CA THR A 262 7.65 -2.60 -7.08
C THR A 262 7.92 -1.13 -7.35
N PHE A 263 6.90 -0.33 -7.67
CA PHE A 263 7.06 1.12 -7.82
C PHE A 263 7.63 1.76 -6.54
N ILE A 264 7.04 1.47 -5.38
CA ILE A 264 7.47 2.03 -4.09
C ILE A 264 8.93 1.66 -3.78
N VAL A 265 9.31 0.39 -3.96
CA VAL A 265 10.68 -0.05 -3.71
C VAL A 265 11.65 0.62 -4.67
N CYS A 266 11.30 0.79 -5.95
CA CYS A 266 12.13 1.55 -6.88
C CYS A 266 12.37 2.99 -6.41
N ILE A 267 11.33 3.69 -5.92
CA ILE A 267 11.50 5.05 -5.41
C ILE A 267 12.34 5.08 -4.13
N ALA A 268 12.15 4.12 -3.22
CA ALA A 268 12.94 4.01 -2.01
C ALA A 268 14.44 3.78 -2.31
N LEU A 269 14.74 2.93 -3.31
CA LEU A 269 16.11 2.73 -3.77
C LEU A 269 16.72 3.98 -4.40
N GLU A 270 15.92 4.77 -5.14
CA GLU A 270 16.36 6.06 -5.69
C GLU A 270 16.70 7.05 -4.57
N VAL A 271 15.83 7.21 -3.56
CA VAL A 271 16.13 8.04 -2.38
C VAL A 271 17.40 7.56 -1.68
N GLY A 272 17.58 6.25 -1.53
CA GLY A 272 18.80 5.65 -0.99
C GLY A 272 20.05 5.93 -1.83
N ALA A 273 19.92 6.02 -3.15
CA ALA A 273 21.00 6.42 -4.05
C ALA A 273 21.42 7.88 -3.77
N GLN A 274 20.45 8.79 -3.65
CA GLN A 274 20.70 10.22 -3.41
C GLN A 274 21.40 10.46 -2.06
N PHE A 275 21.02 9.71 -1.01
CA PHE A 275 21.76 9.76 0.26
C PHE A 275 23.23 9.32 0.13
N LYS A 276 23.52 8.28 -0.67
CA LYS A 276 24.90 7.85 -0.93
C LYS A 276 25.71 8.87 -1.72
N ILE A 277 25.07 9.50 -2.72
CA ILE A 277 25.68 10.59 -3.50
C ILE A 277 26.00 11.77 -2.57
N LEU A 278 25.04 12.20 -1.73
CA LEU A 278 25.27 13.25 -0.75
C LEU A 278 26.43 12.92 0.21
N HIS A 279 26.46 11.68 0.72
CA HIS A 279 27.54 11.22 1.58
C HIS A 279 28.92 11.32 0.90
N ASN A 280 29.04 10.81 -0.33
CA ASN A 280 30.28 10.90 -1.11
C ASN A 280 30.66 12.36 -1.39
N SER A 281 29.67 13.21 -1.64
CA SER A 281 29.86 14.63 -1.92
C SER A 281 30.32 15.44 -0.70
N ILE A 282 29.96 15.00 0.52
CA ILE A 282 30.45 15.56 1.79
C ILE A 282 31.90 15.13 2.05
N LEU A 283 32.23 13.85 1.84
CA LEU A 283 33.59 13.35 2.04
C LEU A 283 34.60 13.99 1.08
N ASN A 284 34.17 14.31 -0.14
CA ASN A 284 35.03 14.87 -1.19
C ASN A 284 34.88 16.39 -1.35
N ILE A 285 34.56 17.11 -0.27
CA ILE A 285 34.29 18.55 -0.34
C ILE A 285 35.51 19.38 -0.77
N GLN A 286 36.69 19.00 -0.30
CA GLN A 286 37.96 19.67 -0.60
C GLN A 286 38.32 19.52 -2.09
N PRO A 287 38.41 18.30 -2.66
CA PRO A 287 38.62 18.13 -4.10
C PRO A 287 37.59 18.86 -4.98
N ARG A 288 36.31 18.85 -4.59
CA ARG A 288 35.25 19.58 -5.29
C ARG A 288 35.47 21.10 -5.27
N ALA A 289 35.90 21.65 -4.14
CA ALA A 289 36.21 23.07 -4.03
C ALA A 289 37.45 23.45 -4.85
N VAL A 290 38.46 22.57 -4.93
CA VAL A 290 39.63 22.78 -5.81
C VAL A 290 39.22 22.82 -7.28
N GLU A 291 38.38 21.87 -7.73
CA GLU A 291 37.84 21.89 -9.11
C GLU A 291 37.05 23.18 -9.38
N MET A 292 36.18 23.57 -8.45
CA MET A 292 35.38 24.80 -8.58
C MET A 292 36.28 26.04 -8.68
N TYR A 293 37.31 26.13 -7.83
CA TYR A 293 38.30 27.20 -7.84
C TYR A 293 39.04 27.28 -9.19
N LYS A 294 39.55 26.14 -9.68
CA LYS A 294 40.22 26.07 -10.99
C LYS A 294 39.28 26.49 -12.14
N SER A 295 38.02 26.06 -12.09
CA SER A 295 37.03 26.35 -13.14
C SER A 295 36.64 27.83 -13.24
N CYS A 296 36.52 28.52 -12.09
CA CYS A 296 36.05 29.90 -12.04
C CYS A 296 37.17 30.94 -12.20
N TRP A 297 38.42 30.57 -11.88
CA TRP A 297 39.55 31.50 -11.90
C TRP A 297 40.68 31.13 -12.88
N GLN A 298 40.49 30.13 -13.75
CA GLN A 298 41.43 29.77 -14.84
C GLN A 298 42.90 29.71 -14.40
N SER A 299 43.16 29.11 -13.24
CA SER A 299 44.53 28.81 -12.83
C SER A 299 45.04 27.65 -13.68
N ASP A 300 46.04 27.92 -14.53
CA ASP A 300 46.76 26.92 -15.36
C ASP A 300 47.69 26.01 -14.52
N ASP A 301 47.79 26.26 -13.21
CA ASP A 301 48.63 25.46 -12.31
C ASP A 301 47.94 24.12 -11.98
N ASN A 302 48.44 23.07 -12.62
CA ASN A 302 47.98 21.70 -12.41
C ASN A 302 48.24 21.17 -10.98
N GLU A 303 49.16 21.77 -10.22
CA GLU A 303 49.67 21.27 -8.93
C GLU A 303 49.11 21.95 -7.67
N SER A 304 48.12 22.86 -7.77
CA SER A 304 47.55 23.48 -6.57
C SER A 304 46.70 22.49 -5.75
N ASP A 305 47.27 21.95 -4.68
CA ASP A 305 46.61 21.04 -3.73
C ASP A 305 45.75 21.80 -2.71
N ALA A 306 44.80 21.10 -2.09
CA ALA A 306 43.87 21.70 -1.11
C ALA A 306 44.57 22.27 0.13
N GLU A 307 45.76 21.77 0.48
CA GLU A 307 46.56 22.27 1.61
C GLU A 307 47.22 23.62 1.31
N THR A 308 47.74 23.82 0.10
CA THR A 308 48.37 25.10 -0.30
C THR A 308 47.35 26.19 -0.58
N LEU A 309 46.14 25.83 -1.05
CA LEU A 309 45.03 26.76 -1.26
C LEU A 309 44.25 27.09 0.03
N GLY A 310 44.51 26.39 1.13
CA GLY A 310 43.76 26.50 2.39
C GLY A 310 43.79 27.90 3.02
N GLU A 311 44.80 28.72 2.70
CA GLU A 311 44.95 30.09 3.21
C GLU A 311 44.31 31.15 2.30
N ASP A 312 43.89 30.78 1.08
CA ASP A 312 43.29 31.73 0.13
C ASP A 312 41.82 32.04 0.49
N PRO A 313 41.45 33.31 0.73
CA PRO A 313 40.07 33.69 0.97
C PRO A 313 39.10 33.29 -0.15
N LEU A 314 39.55 33.21 -1.41
CA LEU A 314 38.75 32.77 -2.55
C LEU A 314 38.47 31.26 -2.52
N PHE A 315 39.42 30.45 -2.03
CA PHE A 315 39.21 29.01 -1.84
C PHE A 315 38.14 28.74 -0.77
N HIS A 316 38.12 29.52 0.31
CA HIS A 316 37.06 29.44 1.32
C HIS A 316 35.67 29.77 0.77
N VAL A 317 35.56 30.64 -0.25
CA VAL A 317 34.28 30.90 -0.95
C VAL A 317 33.83 29.65 -1.70
N CYS A 318 34.74 28.96 -2.38
CA CYS A 318 34.43 27.71 -3.10
C CYS A 318 33.95 26.60 -2.14
N ILE A 319 34.63 26.42 -1.00
CA ILE A 319 34.20 25.48 0.05
C ILE A 319 32.78 25.81 0.55
N ARG A 320 32.47 27.09 0.75
CA ARG A 320 31.14 27.54 1.19
C ARG A 320 30.06 27.22 0.16
N GLU A 321 30.33 27.42 -1.13
CA GLU A 321 29.39 27.05 -2.19
C GLU A 321 29.21 25.53 -2.28
N CYS A 322 30.28 24.73 -2.16
CA CYS A 322 30.17 23.26 -2.09
C CYS A 322 29.32 22.79 -0.90
N LEU A 323 29.48 23.40 0.28
CA LEU A 323 28.65 23.13 1.46
C LEU A 323 27.18 23.49 1.22
N LYS A 324 26.93 24.65 0.60
CA LYS A 324 25.59 25.11 0.26
C LYS A 324 24.90 24.15 -0.72
N GLU A 325 25.61 23.64 -1.72
CA GLU A 325 25.09 22.61 -2.62
C GLU A 325 24.72 21.32 -1.87
N ASN A 326 25.53 20.87 -0.91
CA ASN A 326 25.21 19.70 -0.09
C ASN A 326 23.96 19.91 0.78
N ILE A 327 23.79 21.11 1.35
CA ILE A 327 22.59 21.48 2.11
C ILE A 327 21.36 21.47 1.19
N GLN A 328 21.46 22.07 0.00
CA GLN A 328 20.38 22.07 -0.98
C GLN A 328 20.00 20.65 -1.43
N HIS A 329 20.99 19.80 -1.71
CA HIS A 329 20.76 18.39 -2.03
C HIS A 329 20.03 17.67 -0.89
N HIS A 330 20.46 17.87 0.35
CA HIS A 330 19.78 17.26 1.51
C HIS A 330 18.31 17.71 1.64
N ILE A 331 18.02 19.00 1.41
CA ILE A 331 16.66 19.54 1.42
C ILE A 331 15.80 18.88 0.33
N GLU A 332 16.34 18.71 -0.88
CA GLU A 332 15.63 18.03 -1.98
C GLU A 332 15.40 16.54 -1.68
N ILE A 333 16.35 15.84 -1.04
CA ILE A 333 16.14 14.46 -0.57
C ILE A 333 14.99 14.39 0.44
N ILE A 334 14.95 15.31 1.43
CA ILE A 334 13.85 15.35 2.41
C ILE A 334 12.52 15.61 1.71
N ARG A 335 12.48 16.55 0.75
CA ARG A 335 11.27 16.83 -0.03
C ARG A 335 10.80 15.60 -0.79
N PHE A 336 11.73 14.89 -1.42
CA PHE A 336 11.43 13.67 -2.17
C PHE A 336 10.91 12.56 -1.24
N PHE A 337 11.55 12.36 -0.08
CA PHE A 337 11.11 11.41 0.92
C PHE A 337 9.72 11.73 1.47
N LYS A 338 9.39 13.00 1.73
CA LYS A 338 8.05 13.44 2.16
C LYS A 338 6.98 13.12 1.10
N LEU A 339 7.29 13.26 -0.18
CA LEU A 339 6.39 12.86 -1.26
C LEU A 339 6.16 11.35 -1.27
N LEU A 340 7.24 10.57 -1.11
CA LEU A 340 7.17 9.11 -1.02
C LEU A 340 6.34 8.65 0.18
N GLN A 341 6.60 9.20 1.37
CA GLN A 341 5.87 8.89 2.60
C GLN A 341 4.37 9.16 2.43
N ASN A 342 4.00 10.28 1.82
CA ASN A 342 2.60 10.60 1.54
C ASN A 342 1.86 9.57 0.68
N VAL A 343 2.57 8.85 -0.20
CA VAL A 343 2.01 7.75 -1.01
C VAL A 343 2.01 6.44 -0.20
N ILE A 344 3.10 6.15 0.52
CA ILE A 344 3.29 4.89 1.27
C ILE A 344 2.37 4.79 2.49
N THR A 345 2.12 5.88 3.23
CA THR A 345 1.41 5.83 4.52
C THR A 345 0.02 5.19 4.40
N ALA A 346 -0.71 5.47 3.33
CA ALA A 346 -2.01 4.86 3.10
C ALA A 346 -1.93 3.35 2.84
N LEU A 347 -0.93 2.92 2.05
CA LEU A 347 -0.66 1.51 1.79
C LEU A 347 -0.28 0.78 3.08
N LEU A 348 0.63 1.34 3.87
CA LEU A 348 1.04 0.73 5.14
C LEU A 348 -0.12 0.65 6.13
N GLY A 349 -0.93 1.72 6.25
CA GLY A 349 -2.11 1.75 7.10
C GLY A 349 -3.13 0.67 6.72
N ALA A 350 -3.48 0.57 5.44
CA ALA A 350 -4.41 -0.45 4.95
C ALA A 350 -3.85 -1.88 5.13
N SER A 351 -2.56 -2.09 4.83
CA SER A 351 -1.93 -3.41 4.92
C SER A 351 -1.80 -3.89 6.36
N THR A 352 -1.47 -2.99 7.28
CA THR A 352 -1.40 -3.30 8.72
C THR A 352 -2.80 -3.56 9.29
N ALA A 353 -3.82 -2.80 8.89
CA ALA A 353 -5.22 -3.08 9.24
C ALA A 353 -5.69 -4.45 8.74
N ALA A 354 -5.32 -4.83 7.52
CA ALA A 354 -5.64 -6.15 6.98
C ALA A 354 -4.94 -7.26 7.78
N ALA A 355 -3.63 -7.18 7.95
CA ALA A 355 -2.83 -8.17 8.68
C ALA A 355 -3.27 -8.32 10.15
N THR A 356 -3.62 -7.22 10.81
CA THR A 356 -4.10 -7.23 12.20
C THR A 356 -5.45 -7.91 12.33
N THR A 357 -6.36 -7.68 11.39
CA THR A 357 -7.66 -8.36 11.35
C THR A 357 -7.49 -9.86 11.11
N SER A 358 -6.61 -10.25 10.19
CA SER A 358 -6.25 -11.65 9.93
C SER A 358 -5.72 -12.35 11.18
N LEU A 359 -4.79 -11.72 11.90
CA LEU A 359 -4.24 -12.25 13.16
C LEU A 359 -5.29 -12.31 14.27
N GLY A 360 -6.18 -11.32 14.36
CA GLY A 360 -7.30 -11.32 15.30
C GLY A 360 -8.25 -12.50 15.08
N CYS A 361 -8.61 -12.76 13.81
CA CYS A 361 -9.45 -13.89 13.43
C CYS A 361 -8.80 -15.23 13.82
N LEU A 362 -7.49 -15.39 13.58
CA LEU A 362 -6.75 -16.57 13.99
C LEU A 362 -6.71 -16.74 15.52
N SER A 363 -6.49 -15.65 16.27
CA SER A 363 -6.51 -15.67 17.73
C SER A 363 -7.87 -16.09 18.31
N LEU A 364 -8.98 -15.72 17.66
CA LEU A 364 -10.31 -16.15 18.06
C LEU A 364 -10.47 -17.67 18.00
N VAL A 365 -9.97 -18.30 16.93
CA VAL A 365 -9.98 -19.77 16.76
C VAL A 365 -9.17 -20.44 17.87
N LEU A 366 -7.97 -19.93 18.15
CA LEU A 366 -7.12 -20.46 19.21
C LEU A 366 -7.76 -20.34 20.60
N THR A 367 -8.50 -19.26 20.85
CA THR A 367 -9.19 -19.05 22.13
C THR A 367 -10.37 -20.01 22.31
N LYS A 368 -11.12 -20.30 21.24
CA LYS A 368 -12.21 -21.29 21.27
C LYS A 368 -11.69 -22.70 21.55
N SER A 369 -10.52 -23.07 21.03
CA SER A 369 -9.90 -24.35 21.37
C SER A 369 -9.64 -24.51 22.87
N LYS A 370 -9.31 -23.42 23.59
CA LYS A 370 -9.03 -23.45 25.04
C LYS A 370 -10.29 -23.68 25.89
N GLN A 371 -11.49 -23.60 25.30
CA GLN A 371 -12.75 -23.87 26.01
C GLN A 371 -13.05 -25.37 26.14
N ILE A 372 -12.45 -26.21 25.29
CA ILE A 372 -12.70 -27.67 25.27
C ILE A 372 -12.26 -28.35 26.58
N PRO A 373 -11.04 -28.11 27.13
CA PRO A 373 -10.64 -28.71 28.41
C PRO A 373 -11.54 -28.28 29.56
N LYS A 374 -12.01 -27.02 29.54
CA LYS A 374 -12.94 -26.49 30.55
C LYS A 374 -14.29 -27.19 30.48
N ALA A 375 -14.84 -27.37 29.27
CA ALA A 375 -16.09 -28.10 29.07
C ALA A 375 -15.98 -29.58 29.49
N LEU A 376 -14.82 -30.22 29.24
CA LEU A 376 -14.57 -31.60 29.71
C LEU A 376 -14.49 -31.68 31.24
N TYR A 377 -13.95 -30.67 31.90
CA TYR A 377 -13.93 -30.59 33.37
C TYR A 377 -15.34 -30.38 33.95
N GLU A 378 -16.15 -29.53 33.31
CA GLU A 378 -17.52 -29.20 33.73
C GLU A 378 -18.54 -30.30 33.41
N CYS A 379 -18.19 -31.28 32.59
CA CYS A 379 -19.08 -32.40 32.32
C CYS A 379 -19.32 -33.22 33.61
N PRO A 380 -20.49 -33.88 33.76
CA PRO A 380 -20.79 -34.67 34.95
C PRO A 380 -20.03 -36.01 34.94
N TRP A 381 -18.70 -35.97 34.84
CA TRP A 381 -17.79 -37.12 34.76
C TRP A 381 -17.93 -38.06 35.95
N PHE A 382 -18.34 -37.54 37.11
CA PHE A 382 -18.62 -38.31 38.32
C PHE A 382 -19.84 -39.24 38.20
N LYS A 383 -20.73 -39.03 37.21
CA LYS A 383 -21.90 -39.90 36.94
C LYS A 383 -21.59 -41.03 35.95
N LEU A 384 -20.39 -41.10 35.38
CA LEU A 384 -20.00 -42.16 34.47
C LEU A 384 -19.82 -43.49 35.25
N LEU A 385 -20.59 -44.51 34.87
CA LEU A 385 -20.66 -45.79 35.58
C LEU A 385 -19.48 -46.72 35.24
N ARG A 386 -18.88 -46.58 34.05
CA ARG A 386 -17.78 -47.43 33.60
C ARG A 386 -16.44 -46.72 33.77
N GLU A 387 -15.48 -47.38 34.44
CA GLU A 387 -14.11 -46.86 34.60
C GLU A 387 -13.40 -46.60 33.27
N GLN A 388 -13.76 -47.36 32.22
CA GLN A 388 -13.21 -47.16 30.88
C GLN A 388 -13.59 -45.80 30.29
N GLU A 389 -14.79 -45.29 30.55
CA GLU A 389 -15.27 -43.98 30.08
C GLU A 389 -14.53 -42.84 30.78
N LYS A 390 -14.29 -42.97 32.09
CA LYS A 390 -13.50 -42.00 32.87
C LYS A 390 -12.06 -41.92 32.38
N LYS A 391 -11.42 -43.07 32.12
CA LYS A 391 -10.07 -43.13 31.55
C LYS A 391 -10.02 -42.44 30.17
N THR A 392 -11.00 -42.69 29.31
CA THR A 392 -11.10 -42.01 28.01
C THR A 392 -11.26 -40.49 28.17
N LEU A 393 -12.05 -40.03 29.14
CA LEU A 393 -12.24 -38.60 29.42
C LEU A 393 -10.95 -37.93 29.91
N ILE A 394 -10.19 -38.60 30.78
CA ILE A 394 -8.88 -38.13 31.27
C ILE A 394 -7.88 -38.03 30.09
N ILE A 395 -7.82 -39.05 29.23
CA ILE A 395 -6.97 -39.02 28.03
C ILE A 395 -7.40 -37.86 27.11
N TYR A 396 -8.70 -37.62 26.97
CA TYR A 396 -9.22 -36.53 26.16
C TYR A 396 -8.86 -35.16 26.75
N GLN A 397 -8.96 -34.99 28.07
CA GLN A 397 -8.58 -33.77 28.77
C GLN A 397 -7.07 -33.50 28.71
N ILE A 398 -6.23 -34.54 28.86
CA ILE A 398 -4.78 -34.42 28.72
C ILE A 398 -4.40 -34.00 27.29
N ASN A 399 -5.06 -34.56 26.28
CA ASN A 399 -4.75 -34.24 24.89
C ASN A 399 -5.26 -32.86 24.47
N THR A 400 -6.42 -32.43 24.96
CA THR A 400 -6.98 -31.09 24.70
C THR A 400 -6.35 -30.00 25.55
N GLY A 401 -5.77 -30.35 26.72
CA GLY A 401 -5.02 -29.45 27.59
C GLY A 401 -3.65 -29.05 27.02
N LYS A 402 -3.17 -29.74 25.97
CA LYS A 402 -2.02 -29.27 25.19
C LYS A 402 -2.44 -28.02 24.41
N ASN A 403 -1.87 -26.88 24.76
CA ASN A 403 -2.12 -25.62 24.06
C ASN A 403 -1.84 -25.81 22.55
N LEU A 404 -2.87 -25.60 21.71
CA LEU A 404 -2.65 -25.41 20.28
C LEU A 404 -1.92 -24.07 20.11
N VAL A 405 -0.62 -24.15 19.89
CA VAL A 405 0.23 -23.01 19.59
C VAL A 405 0.57 -23.09 18.11
N LEU A 406 0.01 -22.17 17.32
CA LEU A 406 0.41 -22.03 15.93
C LEU A 406 1.81 -21.37 15.93
N LYS A 407 2.81 -22.02 15.34
CA LYS A 407 4.17 -21.44 15.26
C LYS A 407 4.47 -20.96 13.84
N GLY A 408 4.87 -19.69 13.69
CA GLY A 408 5.39 -19.15 12.43
C GLY A 408 6.78 -19.71 12.16
N GLY A 409 6.91 -20.57 11.12
CA GLY A 409 8.17 -21.20 10.76
C GLY A 409 8.82 -22.05 11.87
N GLY A 410 8.06 -22.46 12.90
CA GLY A 410 8.57 -23.15 14.08
C GLY A 410 9.28 -22.26 15.12
N LEU A 411 9.47 -20.97 14.82
CA LEU A 411 10.33 -20.06 15.59
C LEU A 411 9.58 -19.23 16.64
N PHE A 412 8.39 -18.75 16.32
CA PHE A 412 7.61 -17.88 17.20
C PHE A 412 6.14 -18.31 17.26
N ALA A 413 5.54 -18.22 18.45
CA ALA A 413 4.12 -18.47 18.65
C ALA A 413 3.29 -17.32 18.04
N ILE A 414 2.34 -17.66 17.17
CA ILE A 414 1.36 -16.73 16.61
C ILE A 414 0.15 -16.76 17.55
N ASP A 415 0.13 -15.85 18.52
CA ASP A 415 -0.94 -15.68 19.49
C ASP A 415 -1.33 -14.19 19.66
N LEU A 416 -2.26 -13.91 20.58
CA LEU A 416 -2.72 -12.54 20.84
C LEU A 416 -1.59 -11.63 21.35
N GLN A 417 -0.58 -12.17 22.04
CA GLN A 417 0.58 -11.41 22.51
C GLN A 417 1.42 -10.94 21.33
N PHE A 418 1.67 -11.82 20.35
CA PHE A 418 2.34 -11.47 19.11
C PHE A 418 1.57 -10.40 18.33
N PHE A 419 0.24 -10.47 18.30
CA PHE A 419 -0.62 -9.40 17.74
C PHE A 419 -0.41 -8.06 18.44
N VAL A 420 -0.48 -8.01 19.78
CA VAL A 420 -0.27 -6.78 20.55
C VAL A 420 1.14 -6.23 20.32
N GLN A 421 2.13 -7.09 20.18
CA GLN A 421 3.51 -6.70 19.89
C GLN A 421 3.65 -6.07 18.50
N ILE A 422 3.04 -6.65 17.46
CA ILE A 422 3.02 -6.08 16.11
C ILE A 422 2.35 -4.71 16.14
N VAL A 423 1.15 -4.60 16.73
CA VAL A 423 0.41 -3.33 16.80
C VAL A 423 1.20 -2.27 17.55
N ARG A 424 1.81 -2.60 18.70
CA ARG A 424 2.68 -1.68 19.44
C ARG A 424 3.89 -1.25 18.62
N THR A 425 4.50 -2.17 17.89
CA THR A 425 5.66 -1.87 17.04
C THR A 425 5.26 -0.94 15.90
N THR A 426 4.18 -1.24 15.18
CA THR A 426 3.65 -0.40 14.11
C THR A 426 3.26 0.98 14.63
N TYR A 427 2.58 1.05 15.77
CA TYR A 427 2.17 2.31 16.39
C TYR A 427 3.38 3.11 16.88
N SER A 428 4.40 2.46 17.45
CA SER A 428 5.66 3.11 17.85
C SER A 428 6.40 3.67 16.63
N ILE A 429 6.49 2.90 15.55
CA ILE A 429 7.05 3.34 14.27
C ILE A 429 6.26 4.54 13.73
N PHE A 430 4.93 4.46 13.69
CA PHE A 430 4.06 5.55 13.26
C PHE A 430 4.26 6.80 14.11
N ASN A 431 4.30 6.66 15.43
CA ASN A 431 4.49 7.78 16.34
C ASN A 431 5.85 8.44 16.12
N ILE A 432 6.95 7.68 16.04
CA ILE A 432 8.29 8.21 15.74
C ILE A 432 8.28 9.01 14.42
N PHE A 433 7.56 8.53 13.41
CA PHE A 433 7.45 9.24 12.14
C PHE A 433 6.55 10.47 12.22
N SER A 434 5.50 10.47 13.04
CA SER A 434 4.58 11.60 13.22
C SER A 434 5.13 12.71 14.11
N THR A 435 5.88 12.40 15.18
CA THR A 435 6.50 13.38 16.08
C THR A 435 7.70 14.10 15.47
N ARG A 436 8.08 13.75 14.23
CA ARG A 436 9.11 14.46 13.44
C ARG A 436 8.53 15.49 12.47
N GLU A 437 7.20 15.64 12.45
CA GLU A 437 6.52 16.66 11.63
C GLU A 437 6.38 18.03 12.34
N ASP A 438 6.70 18.11 13.63
CA ASP A 438 6.90 19.35 14.40
C ASP A 438 8.40 19.62 14.60
#